data_AF-A0A6I4RGV7-F1
#
_entry.id   AF-A0A6I4RGV7-F1
#
_cell.length_a   1.000
_cell.length_b   1.000
_cell.length_c   1.000
_cell.angle_alpha   90.00
_cell.angle_beta   90.00
_cell.angle_gamma   90.00
#
_symmetry.space_group_name_H-M   'P 1'
#
loop_
_entity.id
_entity.type
_entity.pdbx_description
1 polymer ?
#
loop_
_entity_poly.entity_id
_entity_poly.type
_entity_poly.pdbx_seq_one_letter_code
_entity_poly.pdbx_strand_id
1 'polypeptide(L)'
;MKTKLHYIIVLLLILLIAGLSLANMATVKVSYLFGSFQLPLIILILISVLLGAIIASLLGMGKHFSIKGELKQAKKELEAQKQALKEQAKQEGQTIE
;
A
#
# COMPACT_ATOMS: atom_id res chain seq x y z
N MET A 1 7.74 21.53 7.94
CA MET A 1 8.88 21.48 6.98
C MET A 1 9.03 20.14 6.24
N LYS A 2 8.38 19.03 6.66
CA LYS A 2 8.52 17.70 6.04
C LYS A 2 7.81 17.54 4.68
N THR A 3 6.79 18.36 4.40
CA THR A 3 6.00 18.29 3.15
C THR A 3 6.70 18.87 1.93
N LYS A 4 7.54 19.90 2.06
CA LYS A 4 8.28 20.48 0.91
C LYS A 4 9.33 19.53 0.33
N LEU A 5 9.95 18.72 1.19
CA LEU A 5 10.96 17.74 0.78
C LEU A 5 10.35 16.64 -0.10
N HIS A 6 9.11 16.23 0.17
CA HIS A 6 8.41 15.25 -0.65
C HIS A 6 8.24 15.72 -2.09
N TYR A 7 7.84 16.98 -2.31
CA TYR A 7 7.72 17.54 -3.66
C TYR A 7 9.05 17.61 -4.40
N ILE A 8 10.14 17.97 -3.71
CA ILE A 8 11.49 17.99 -4.30
C ILE A 8 11.93 16.58 -4.71
N ILE A 9 11.70 15.58 -3.86
CA ILE A 9 12.02 14.19 -4.15
C ILE A 9 11.23 13.68 -5.35
N VAL A 10 9.91 13.97 -5.41
CA VAL A 10 9.06 13.58 -6.53
C VAL A 10 9.54 14.23 -7.83
N LEU A 11 9.89 15.52 -7.80
CA LEU A 11 10.40 16.24 -8.96
C LEU A 11 11.72 15.65 -9.48
N LEU A 12 12.65 15.33 -8.58
CA LEU A 12 13.91 14.66 -8.94
C LEU A 12 13.66 13.28 -9.54
N LEU A 13 12.69 12.54 -9.02
CA LEU A 13 12.28 11.25 -9.56
C LEU A 13 11.75 11.38 -10.99
N ILE A 14 10.91 12.39 -11.25
CA ILE A 14 10.35 12.65 -12.58
C ILE A 14 11.47 12.99 -13.57
N LEU A 15 12.42 13.84 -13.19
CA LEU A 15 13.59 14.16 -14.04
C LEU A 15 14.42 12.92 -14.36
N LEU A 16 14.65 12.06 -13.36
CA LEU A 16 15.39 10.82 -13.52
C LEU A 16 14.67 9.87 -14.49
N ILE A 17 13.36 9.67 -14.33
CA ILE A 17 12.53 8.84 -15.22
C ILE A 17 12.53 9.40 -16.64
N ALA A 18 12.43 10.72 -16.81
CA ALA A 18 12.47 11.37 -18.12
C ALA A 18 13.84 11.18 -18.81
N GLY A 19 14.95 11.33 -18.08
CA GLY A 19 16.29 11.07 -18.59
C GLY A 19 16.50 9.61 -18.98
N LEU A 20 16.08 8.67 -18.15
CA LEU A 20 16.12 7.23 -18.44
C LEU A 20 15.26 6.87 -19.65
N SER A 21 14.08 7.48 -19.77
CA SER A 21 13.19 7.33 -20.92
C SER A 21 13.88 7.78 -22.20
N LEU A 22 14.52 8.97 -22.19
CA LEU A 22 15.22 9.49 -23.36
C LEU A 22 16.40 8.60 -23.77
N ALA A 23 17.19 8.15 -22.78
CA ALA A 23 18.31 7.24 -23.01
C ALA A 23 17.89 5.84 -23.51
N ASN A 24 16.68 5.39 -23.16
CA ASN A 24 16.09 4.12 -23.58
C ASN A 24 14.95 4.30 -24.59
N MET A 25 14.96 5.36 -25.42
CA MET A 25 14.08 5.50 -26.60
C MET A 25 14.42 4.47 -27.71
N ALA A 26 14.94 3.30 -27.33
CA ALA A 26 15.08 2.17 -28.22
C ALA A 26 13.68 1.64 -28.54
N THR A 27 13.32 1.73 -29.81
CA THR A 27 12.08 1.15 -30.33
C THR A 27 12.24 -0.36 -30.36
N VAL A 28 11.41 -1.06 -29.59
CA VAL A 28 11.36 -2.52 -29.60
C VAL A 28 10.13 -2.95 -30.39
N LYS A 29 10.34 -3.88 -31.31
CA LYS A 29 9.25 -4.54 -32.04
C LYS A 29 8.66 -5.61 -31.13
N VAL A 30 7.45 -5.37 -30.65
CA VAL A 30 6.72 -6.33 -29.84
C VAL A 30 5.75 -7.05 -30.75
N SER A 31 5.95 -8.35 -30.92
CA SER A 31 5.02 -9.22 -31.63
C SER A 31 3.96 -9.71 -30.64
N TYR A 32 2.76 -9.14 -30.72
CA TYR A 32 1.59 -9.61 -30.01
C TYR A 32 0.89 -10.71 -30.81
N LEU A 33 -0.05 -11.43 -30.17
CA LEU A 33 -0.83 -12.54 -30.74
C LEU A 33 -1.55 -12.19 -32.06
N PHE A 34 -1.82 -10.90 -32.33
CA PHE A 34 -2.57 -10.44 -33.51
C PHE A 34 -1.84 -9.36 -34.34
N GLY A 35 -0.55 -9.12 -34.11
CA GLY A 35 0.23 -8.14 -34.88
C GLY A 35 1.49 -7.65 -34.17
N SER A 36 2.39 -6.99 -34.91
CA SER A 36 3.60 -6.40 -34.34
C SER A 36 3.51 -4.88 -34.28
N PHE A 37 3.75 -4.30 -33.10
CA PHE A 37 3.80 -2.85 -32.93
C PHE A 37 5.19 -2.41 -32.44
N GLN A 38 5.59 -1.21 -32.87
CA GLN A 38 6.87 -0.62 -32.50
C GLN A 38 6.61 0.41 -31.40
N LEU A 39 7.11 0.13 -30.20
CA LEU A 39 6.94 0.99 -29.03
C LEU A 39 8.30 1.18 -28.34
N PRO A 40 8.55 2.36 -27.74
CA PRO A 40 9.72 2.55 -26.87
C PRO A 40 9.72 1.54 -25.70
N LEU A 41 10.89 0.96 -25.40
CA LEU A 41 11.07 -0.04 -24.35
C LEU A 41 10.49 0.41 -22.98
N ILE A 42 10.67 1.68 -22.63
CA ILE A 42 10.20 2.25 -21.37
C ILE A 42 8.69 2.13 -21.17
N ILE A 43 7.89 2.31 -22.23
CA ILE A 43 6.42 2.21 -22.16
C ILE A 43 6.01 0.78 -21.79
N LEU A 44 6.69 -0.20 -22.38
CA LEU A 44 6.44 -1.61 -22.10
C LEU A 44 6.81 -1.97 -20.65
N ILE A 45 7.95 -1.50 -20.15
CA ILE A 45 8.36 -1.70 -18.76
C ILE A 45 7.37 -1.07 -17.79
N LEU A 46 6.94 0.18 -18.05
CA LEU A 46 5.98 0.88 -17.18
C LEU A 46 4.65 0.13 -17.09
N ILE A 47 4.11 -0.35 -18.23
CA ILE A 47 2.88 -1.14 -18.25
C ILE A 47 3.07 -2.45 -17.48
N SER A 48 4.19 -3.14 -17.66
CA SER A 48 4.48 -4.39 -16.95
C SER A 48 4.57 -4.19 -15.44
N VAL A 49 5.28 -3.15 -14.99
CA VAL A 49 5.41 -2.82 -13.57
C VAL A 49 4.06 -2.43 -12.98
N LEU A 50 3.27 -1.64 -13.73
CA LEU A 50 1.92 -1.25 -13.31
C LEU A 50 1.00 -2.46 -13.14
N LEU A 51 1.00 -3.38 -14.11
CA LEU A 51 0.23 -4.63 -14.01
C LEU A 51 0.69 -5.49 -12.82
N GLY A 52 1.99 -5.61 -12.61
CA GLY A 52 2.55 -6.30 -11.45
C GLY A 52 2.09 -5.67 -10.13
N ALA A 53 2.09 -4.34 -10.02
CA ALA A 53 1.62 -3.62 -8.84
C ALA A 53 0.11 -3.80 -8.60
N ILE A 54 -0.70 -3.79 -9.67
CA ILE A 54 -2.14 -4.08 -9.59
C ILE A 54 -2.37 -5.48 -9.05
N ILE A 55 -1.73 -6.51 -9.63
CA ILE A 55 -1.86 -7.90 -9.18
C ILE A 55 -1.42 -8.04 -7.72
N ALA A 56 -0.27 -7.48 -7.35
CA ALA A 56 0.22 -7.49 -5.98
C ALA A 56 -0.75 -6.82 -5.00
N SER A 57 -1.35 -5.69 -5.40
CA SER A 57 -2.36 -4.99 -4.61
C SER A 57 -3.62 -5.83 -4.41
N LEU A 58 -4.11 -6.49 -5.47
CA LEU A 58 -5.27 -7.39 -5.40
C LEU A 58 -5.00 -8.57 -4.46
N LEU A 59 -3.83 -9.21 -4.57
CA LEU A 59 -3.44 -10.32 -3.68
C LEU A 59 -3.31 -9.86 -2.22
N GLY A 60 -2.81 -8.64 -1.98
CA GLY A 60 -2.68 -8.05 -0.65
C GLY A 60 -4.00 -7.62 -0.02
N MET A 61 -5.04 -7.38 -0.82
CA MET A 61 -6.30 -6.80 -0.35
C MET A 61 -7.08 -7.75 0.57
N GLY A 62 -7.11 -9.04 0.26
CA GLY A 62 -7.81 -10.04 1.09
C GLY A 62 -7.25 -10.11 2.52
N LYS A 63 -5.92 -10.06 2.65
CA LYS A 63 -5.24 -10.05 3.97
C LYS A 63 -5.57 -8.78 4.76
N HIS A 64 -5.73 -7.66 4.06
CA HIS A 64 -6.07 -6.38 4.66
C HIS A 64 -7.47 -6.36 5.32
N PHE A 65 -8.42 -7.14 4.81
CA PHE A 65 -9.75 -7.31 5.40
C PHE A 65 -9.72 -8.21 6.64
N SER A 66 -8.98 -9.33 6.62
CA SER A 66 -8.81 -10.20 7.80
C SER A 66 -8.20 -9.45 8.96
N ILE A 67 -7.11 -8.71 8.70
CA ILE A 67 -6.42 -7.91 9.72
C ILE A 67 -7.36 -6.85 10.32
N LYS A 68 -8.21 -6.20 9.51
CA LYS A 68 -9.21 -5.25 10.04
C LYS A 68 -10.25 -5.93 10.93
N GLY A 69 -10.66 -7.16 10.59
CA GLY A 69 -11.58 -7.96 11.39
C GLY A 69 -10.99 -8.34 12.75
N GLU A 70 -9.79 -8.90 12.75
CA GLU A 70 -9.03 -9.25 13.96
C GLU A 70 -8.80 -8.01 14.84
N LEU A 71 -8.46 -6.87 14.25
CA LEU A 71 -8.26 -5.61 14.97
C LEU A 71 -9.55 -5.12 15.64
N LYS A 72 -10.71 -5.28 14.98
CA LYS A 72 -12.02 -4.96 15.59
C LYS A 72 -12.35 -5.89 16.75
N GLN A 73 -12.04 -7.18 16.61
CA GLN A 73 -12.31 -8.19 17.62
C GLN A 73 -11.42 -7.99 18.85
N ALA A 74 -10.11 -7.82 18.64
CA ALA A 74 -9.14 -7.51 19.68
C ALA A 74 -9.48 -6.21 20.44
N LYS A 75 -9.94 -5.16 19.73
CA LYS A 75 -10.42 -3.92 20.38
C LYS A 75 -11.63 -4.17 21.26
N LYS A 76 -12.57 -5.00 20.83
CA LYS A 76 -13.78 -5.32 21.60
C LYS A 76 -13.45 -6.09 22.87
N GLU A 77 -12.55 -7.07 22.79
CA GLU A 77 -12.03 -7.79 23.97
C GLU A 77 -11.30 -6.87 24.94
N LEU A 78 -10.48 -5.95 24.43
CA LEU A 78 -9.77 -4.98 25.26
C LEU A 78 -10.74 -4.08 26.04
N GLU A 79 -11.81 -3.61 25.40
CA GLU A 79 -12.82 -2.80 26.09
C GLU A 79 -13.61 -3.59 27.12
N ALA A 80 -14.00 -4.83 26.81
CA ALA A 80 -14.71 -5.70 27.74
C ALA A 80 -13.85 -6.01 29.00
N GLN A 81 -12.57 -6.33 28.82
CA GLN A 81 -11.65 -6.55 29.94
C GLN A 81 -11.46 -5.28 30.78
N LYS A 82 -11.34 -4.11 30.15
CA LYS A 82 -11.26 -2.83 30.87
C LYS A 82 -12.53 -2.53 31.67
N GLN A 83 -13.71 -2.90 31.17
CA GLN A 83 -14.96 -2.73 31.90
C GLN A 83 -15.03 -3.67 33.11
N ALA A 84 -14.71 -4.96 32.92
CA ALA A 84 -14.66 -5.93 34.02
C ALA A 84 -13.68 -5.53 35.13
N LEU A 85 -12.48 -5.04 34.77
CA LEU A 85 -11.50 -4.55 35.75
C LEU A 85 -12.02 -3.34 36.54
N LYS A 86 -12.74 -2.43 35.88
CA LYS A 86 -13.36 -1.27 36.54
C LYS A 86 -14.49 -1.67 37.48
N GLU A 87 -15.28 -2.68 37.11
CA GLU A 87 -16.37 -3.21 37.96
C GLU A 87 -15.83 -3.93 39.19
N GLN A 88 -14.76 -4.74 39.03
CA GLN A 88 -14.07 -5.38 40.15
C GLN A 88 -13.46 -4.36 41.12
N ALA A 89 -12.77 -3.35 40.61
CA ALA A 89 -12.21 -2.27 41.44
C ALA A 89 -13.30 -1.48 42.20
N LYS A 90 -14.51 -1.36 41.62
CA LYS A 90 -15.65 -0.69 42.27
C LYS A 90 -16.27 -1.55 43.36
N GLN A 91 -16.32 -2.87 43.18
CA GLN A 91 -16.82 -3.83 44.18
C GLN A 91 -15.86 -4.00 45.36
N GLU A 92 -14.55 -4.02 45.12
CA GLU A 92 -13.54 -4.05 46.21
C GLU A 92 -13.58 -2.76 47.04
N GLY A 93 -13.80 -1.60 46.43
CA GLY A 93 -13.96 -0.33 47.14
C GLY A 93 -15.23 -0.21 47.98
N GLN A 94 -16.31 -0.94 47.63
CA GLN A 94 -17.58 -0.96 48.39
C GLN A 94 -17.61 -2.02 49.51
N THR A 95 -16.61 -2.90 49.59
CA THR A 95 -16.53 -3.95 50.61
C THR A 95 -15.69 -3.52 51.83
N ILE A 96 -15.03 -2.36 51.76
CA ILE A 96 -14.12 -1.83 52.79
C ILE A 96 -14.74 -0.66 53.60
N GLU A 97 -15.89 -0.11 53.17
CA GLU A 97 -16.75 0.77 53.99
C GLU A 97 -17.79 -0.03 54.78
#